data_AF-A0A5J4VVG1-F1
#
_entry.id   AF-A0A5J4VVG1-F1
#
_cell.length_a   1.000
_cell.length_b   1.000
_cell.length_c   1.000
_cell.angle_alpha   90.00
_cell.angle_beta   90.00
_cell.angle_gamma   90.00
#
_symmetry.space_group_name_H-M   'P 1'
#
loop_
_entity.id
_entity.type
_entity.pdbx_description
1 polymer ?
#
loop_
_entity_poly.entity_id
_entity_poly.type
_entity_poly.pdbx_seq_one_letter_code
_entity_poly.pdbx_strand_id
1 'polypeptide(L)'
;MIVPIRPLGFGSFGIVYLVYDLEYGIVAAKISFNDKVIQREWDAAVNIQKKIQSCPFILKYLKQLESYKCSILLMEYASLKTLDIIVKYPQIPLPISTLRALMKQILEGMKVFHEAGFIHRDIKCDNILLHSPPNTGLVHAKISDLGFAKKEDLLNEQTYLAGTLPYMAIELFKKPKIITQKVDIYALGITFYRLITRCYPVDEDLLEDQKKEAII
;
A
#
# COMPACT_ATOMS: atom_id res chain seq x y z
N MET A 1 1.22 22.18 15.09
CA MET A 1 0.75 21.48 16.30
C MET A 1 -0.13 20.34 15.82
N ILE A 2 0.08 19.13 16.31
CA ILE A 2 -0.73 17.95 15.97
C ILE A 2 -1.56 17.57 17.19
N VAL A 3 -2.87 17.45 17.01
CA VAL A 3 -3.81 17.04 18.06
C VAL A 3 -4.40 15.68 17.66
N PRO A 4 -4.14 14.60 18.41
CA PRO A 4 -4.70 13.29 18.10
C PRO A 4 -6.22 13.28 18.33
N ILE A 5 -6.96 12.69 17.40
CA ILE A 5 -8.42 12.54 17.47
C ILE A 5 -8.79 11.10 17.85
N ARG A 6 -8.35 10.11 17.07
CA ARG A 6 -8.61 8.67 17.33
C ARG A 6 -7.67 7.76 16.56
N PRO A 7 -7.41 6.52 17.01
CA PRO A 7 -6.69 5.54 16.21
C PRO A 7 -7.48 5.15 14.95
N LEU A 8 -6.76 4.94 13.85
CA LEU A 8 -7.28 4.43 12.57
C LEU A 8 -6.93 2.97 12.36
N GLY A 9 -5.73 2.55 12.79
CA GLY A 9 -5.28 1.17 12.68
C GLY A 9 -3.83 0.98 13.11
N PHE A 10 -3.42 -0.28 13.15
CA PHE A 10 -2.06 -0.72 13.40
C PHE A 10 -1.50 -1.23 12.07
N GLY A 11 -0.52 -0.53 11.51
CA GLY A 11 0.20 -1.00 10.32
C GLY A 11 1.40 -1.87 10.72
N SER A 12 2.04 -2.51 9.74
CA SER A 12 3.23 -3.34 9.95
C SER A 12 4.40 -2.57 10.57
N PHE A 13 4.38 -1.25 10.50
CA PHE A 13 5.49 -0.37 10.88
C PHE A 13 5.12 0.67 11.92
N GLY A 14 3.95 0.58 12.56
CA GLY A 14 3.54 1.56 13.56
C GLY A 14 2.03 1.73 13.67
N ILE A 15 1.63 2.77 14.40
CA ILE A 15 0.21 3.08 14.64
C ILE A 15 -0.17 4.28 13.80
N VAL A 16 -1.37 4.24 13.20
CA VAL A 16 -1.93 5.35 12.44
C VAL A 16 -3.06 5.99 13.24
N TYR A 17 -2.99 7.31 13.41
CA TYR A 17 -4.02 8.13 14.06
C TYR A 17 -4.67 9.08 13.06
N LEU A 18 -5.96 9.33 13.25
CA LEU A 18 -6.62 10.52 12.73
C LEU A 18 -6.22 11.68 13.64
N VAL A 19 -5.74 12.76 13.05
CA VAL A 19 -5.27 13.93 13.79
C VAL A 19 -5.77 15.21 13.15
N TYR A 20 -5.82 16.27 13.95
CA TYR A 20 -5.90 17.64 13.44
C TYR A 20 -4.50 18.24 13.41
N ASP A 21 -4.06 18.68 12.24
CA ASP A 21 -2.85 19.48 12.04
C ASP A 21 -3.23 20.91 11.69
N LEU A 22 -2.46 21.88 12.19
CA LEU A 22 -2.75 23.31 12.01
C LEU A 22 -2.63 23.78 10.55
N GLU A 23 -1.74 23.17 9.77
CA GLU A 23 -1.47 23.54 8.37
C GLU A 23 -2.41 22.78 7.41
N TYR A 24 -2.65 21.50 7.68
CA TYR A 24 -3.36 20.60 6.76
C TYR A 24 -4.79 20.23 7.19
N GLY A 25 -5.24 20.63 8.38
CA GLY A 25 -6.54 20.26 8.93
C GLY A 25 -6.60 18.77 9.32
N ILE A 26 -7.66 18.07 8.93
CA ILE A 26 -7.84 16.66 9.27
C ILE A 26 -6.98 15.76 8.38
N VAL A 27 -6.01 15.08 8.99
CA VAL A 27 -5.03 14.23 8.30
C VAL A 27 -4.79 12.91 9.05
N ALA A 28 -4.13 11.97 8.39
CA ALA A 28 -3.62 10.76 9.04
C ALA A 28 -2.16 10.94 9.45
N ALA A 29 -1.81 10.49 10.65
CA ALA A 29 -0.44 10.48 11.16
C ALA A 29 -0.01 9.05 11.47
N LYS A 30 0.97 8.52 10.72
CA LYS A 30 1.63 7.23 11.01
C LYS A 30 2.81 7.50 11.94
N ILE A 31 2.83 6.85 13.08
CA ILE A 31 3.85 7.01 14.12
C ILE A 31 4.65 5.70 14.19
N SER A 32 5.97 5.79 14.03
CA SER A 32 6.88 4.65 14.13
C SER A 32 8.07 4.95 15.02
N PHE A 33 8.52 3.94 15.76
CA PHE A 33 9.79 3.98 16.49
C PHE A 33 10.99 3.54 15.64
N ASN A 34 10.76 3.16 14.37
CA ASN A 34 11.80 2.78 13.43
C ASN A 34 11.95 3.86 12.35
N ASP A 35 12.81 4.85 12.63
CA ASP A 35 13.01 6.00 11.75
C ASP A 35 13.44 5.61 10.34
N LYS A 36 14.22 4.53 10.19
CA LYS A 36 14.67 4.05 8.87
C LYS A 36 13.51 3.63 7.98
N VAL A 37 12.43 3.10 8.56
CA VAL A 37 11.24 2.69 7.80
C VAL A 37 10.45 3.91 7.35
N ILE A 38 10.21 4.88 8.25
CA ILE A 38 9.51 6.12 7.89
C ILE A 38 10.30 6.92 6.86
N GLN A 39 11.63 7.02 7.02
CA GLN A 39 12.48 7.73 6.06
C GLN A 39 12.38 7.10 4.67
N ARG A 40 12.46 5.77 4.57
CA ARG A 40 12.33 5.06 3.29
C ARG A 40 10.97 5.31 2.64
N GLU A 41 9.90 5.23 3.43
CA GLU A 41 8.54 5.47 2.96
C GLU A 41 8.37 6.91 2.45
N TRP A 42 8.88 7.89 3.20
CA TRP A 42 8.88 9.30 2.83
C TRP A 42 9.70 9.56 1.56
N ASP A 43 10.90 9.00 1.45
CA ASP A 43 11.75 9.16 0.28
C ASP A 43 11.05 8.62 -0.98
N ALA A 44 10.43 7.44 -0.89
CA ALA A 44 9.64 6.88 -2.00
C ALA A 44 8.49 7.82 -2.37
N ALA A 45 7.69 8.26 -1.39
CA ALA A 45 6.56 9.13 -1.59
C ALA A 45 6.95 10.47 -2.26
N VAL A 46 8.01 11.12 -1.79
CA VAL A 46 8.50 12.39 -2.36
C VAL A 46 8.95 12.20 -3.81
N ASN A 47 9.66 11.12 -4.12
CA ASN A 47 10.10 10.85 -5.49
C ASN A 47 8.93 10.60 -6.44
N ILE A 48 7.91 9.85 -5.98
CA ILE A 48 6.69 9.59 -6.75
C ILE A 48 5.93 10.91 -6.97
N GLN A 49 5.63 11.65 -5.90
CA GLN A 49 4.88 12.91 -5.98
C GLN A 49 5.57 13.98 -6.84
N LYS A 50 6.91 14.01 -6.91
CA LYS A 50 7.66 14.93 -7.78
C LYS A 50 7.48 14.61 -9.27
N LYS A 51 7.35 13.34 -9.63
CA LYS A 51 7.25 12.91 -11.02
C LYS A 51 5.83 13.02 -11.59
N ILE A 52 4.83 13.21 -10.72
CA ILE A 52 3.42 13.00 -11.07
C ILE A 52 2.62 14.25 -10.73
N GLN A 53 2.03 14.88 -11.75
CA GLN A 53 1.30 16.15 -11.65
C GLN A 53 -0.12 16.04 -11.04
N SER A 54 -0.37 15.07 -10.16
CA SER A 54 -1.64 14.72 -9.47
C SER A 54 -2.26 13.41 -9.99
N CYS A 55 -1.94 12.30 -9.32
CA CYS A 55 -2.69 11.05 -9.45
C CYS A 55 -3.59 10.89 -8.23
N PRO A 56 -4.92 10.83 -8.37
CA PRO A 56 -5.82 10.72 -7.23
C PRO A 56 -5.79 9.33 -6.58
N PHE A 57 -5.19 8.33 -7.23
CA PHE A 57 -5.24 6.92 -6.83
C PHE A 57 -4.03 6.44 -6.02
N ILE A 58 -3.09 7.34 -5.69
CA ILE A 58 -2.01 7.10 -4.74
C ILE A 58 -2.26 8.00 -3.53
N LEU A 59 -2.04 7.47 -2.33
CA LEU A 59 -2.17 8.24 -1.09
C LEU A 59 -1.15 9.38 -1.09
N LYS A 60 -1.62 10.60 -0.84
CA LYS A 60 -0.79 11.79 -0.74
C LYS A 60 -0.07 11.83 0.61
N TYR A 61 1.24 11.98 0.56
CA TYR A 61 2.12 12.21 1.70
C TYR A 61 2.42 13.70 1.82
N LEU A 62 2.18 14.26 3.00
CA LEU A 62 2.20 15.70 3.25
C LEU A 62 3.52 16.14 3.86
N LYS A 63 3.95 15.47 4.94
CA LYS A 63 5.11 15.89 5.72
C LYS A 63 5.69 14.77 6.56
N GLN A 64 7.01 14.70 6.68
CA GLN A 64 7.70 13.94 7.71
C GLN A 64 8.06 14.86 8.87
N LEU A 65 7.85 14.39 10.09
CA LEU A 65 8.23 15.07 11.32
C LEU A 65 9.08 14.14 12.17
N GLU A 66 10.18 14.66 12.69
CA GLU A 66 11.02 13.97 13.64
C GLU A 66 10.64 14.39 15.06
N SER A 67 10.58 13.41 15.96
CA SER A 67 10.42 13.61 17.39
C SER A 67 11.48 12.83 18.14
N TYR A 68 11.71 13.16 19.41
CA TYR A 68 12.82 12.64 20.22
C TYR A 68 12.89 11.10 20.31
N LYS A 69 11.80 10.38 20.04
CA LYS A 69 11.76 8.91 20.09
C LYS A 69 10.98 8.25 18.94
N CYS A 70 10.47 9.02 17.99
CA CYS A 70 9.67 8.48 16.91
C CYS A 70 9.67 9.40 15.70
N SER A 71 9.47 8.79 14.54
CA SER A 71 9.17 9.48 13.29
C SER A 71 7.67 9.47 13.03
N ILE A 72 7.16 10.61 12.60
CA ILE A 72 5.75 10.80 12.27
C ILE A 72 5.63 11.16 10.79
N LEU A 73 4.75 10.45 10.09
CA LEU A 73 4.46 10.68 8.69
C LEU A 73 3.02 11.16 8.54
N LEU A 74 2.85 12.42 8.15
CA LEU A 74 1.55 13.03 7.85
C LEU A 74 1.14 12.72 6.41
N MET A 75 -0.08 12.23 6.26
CA MET A 75 -0.66 11.77 4.99
C MET A 75 -2.10 12.28 4.89
N GLU A 76 -2.63 12.36 3.67
CA GLU A 76 -4.06 12.61 3.50
C GLU A 76 -4.90 11.54 4.23
N TYR A 77 -6.06 11.95 4.72
CA TYR A 77 -6.98 11.04 5.37
C TYR A 77 -7.91 10.36 4.36
N ALA A 78 -7.77 9.05 4.19
CA ALA A 78 -8.75 8.23 3.47
C ALA A 78 -9.97 7.99 4.37
N SER A 79 -11.12 8.54 3.98
CA SER A 79 -12.28 8.71 4.88
C SER A 79 -13.07 7.44 5.16
N LEU A 80 -12.82 6.36 4.42
CA LEU A 80 -13.53 5.10 4.55
C LEU A 80 -12.63 4.04 5.20
N LYS A 81 -12.67 2.80 4.71
CA LYS A 81 -11.84 1.68 5.16
C LYS A 81 -10.92 1.25 4.02
N THR A 82 -10.11 0.22 4.26
CA THR A 82 -9.35 -0.45 3.21
C THR A 82 -10.29 -1.26 2.32
N LEU A 83 -9.80 -1.65 1.14
CA LEU A 83 -10.50 -2.52 0.20
C LEU A 83 -10.84 -3.88 0.82
N ASP A 84 -10.12 -4.27 1.88
CA ASP A 84 -10.36 -5.49 2.66
C ASP A 84 -11.75 -5.54 3.31
N ILE A 85 -12.43 -4.39 3.49
CA ILE A 85 -13.84 -4.38 3.91
C ILE A 85 -14.73 -5.16 2.96
N ILE A 86 -14.45 -5.11 1.66
CA ILE A 86 -15.21 -5.84 0.65
C ILE A 86 -15.06 -7.32 0.94
N VAL A 87 -13.83 -7.80 1.14
CA VAL A 87 -13.52 -9.22 1.38
C VAL A 87 -14.16 -9.72 2.67
N LYS A 88 -14.04 -8.95 3.76
CA LYS A 88 -14.55 -9.32 5.11
C LYS A 88 -16.06 -9.41 5.21
N TYR A 89 -16.80 -8.67 4.39
CA TYR A 89 -18.27 -8.61 4.44
C TYR A 89 -18.90 -9.10 3.13
N PRO A 90 -18.87 -10.42 2.85
CA PRO A 90 -19.41 -11.01 1.61
C PRO A 90 -20.91 -10.81 1.41
N GLN A 91 -21.65 -10.55 2.49
CA GLN A 91 -23.07 -10.21 2.43
C GLN A 91 -23.34 -8.85 1.77
N ILE A 92 -22.32 -7.99 1.63
CA ILE A 92 -22.44 -6.72 0.92
C ILE A 92 -22.16 -7.01 -0.56
N PRO A 93 -23.18 -6.97 -1.43
CA PRO A 93 -22.99 -7.21 -2.85
C PRO A 93 -22.09 -6.11 -3.42
N LEU A 94 -21.07 -6.51 -4.18
CA LEU A 94 -20.24 -5.58 -4.95
C LEU A 94 -20.71 -5.62 -6.41
N PRO A 95 -21.39 -4.58 -6.92
CA PRO A 95 -21.78 -4.53 -8.32
C PRO A 95 -20.56 -4.65 -9.22
N ILE A 96 -20.69 -5.39 -10.32
CA ILE A 96 -19.60 -5.61 -11.28
C ILE A 96 -19.06 -4.29 -11.86
N SER A 97 -19.93 -3.29 -12.01
CA SER A 97 -19.55 -1.92 -12.42
C SER A 97 -18.62 -1.27 -11.39
N THR A 98 -18.95 -1.37 -10.10
CA THR A 98 -18.12 -0.88 -9.00
C THR A 98 -16.78 -1.60 -8.93
N LEU A 99 -16.78 -2.93 -9.04
CA LEU A 99 -15.55 -3.72 -9.08
C LEU A 99 -14.64 -3.27 -10.24
N ARG A 100 -15.19 -3.16 -11.45
CA ARG A 100 -14.44 -2.69 -12.63
C ARG A 100 -13.88 -1.29 -12.43
N ALA A 101 -14.66 -0.38 -11.83
CA ALA A 101 -14.21 0.97 -11.53
C ALA A 101 -13.03 0.96 -10.54
N LEU A 102 -13.13 0.21 -9.44
CA LEU A 102 -12.05 0.07 -8.46
C LEU A 102 -10.78 -0.52 -9.09
N MET A 103 -10.91 -1.61 -9.86
CA MET A 103 -9.77 -2.22 -10.57
C MET A 103 -9.08 -1.24 -11.50
N LYS A 104 -9.85 -0.46 -12.27
CA LYS A 104 -9.32 0.57 -13.16
C LYS A 104 -8.53 1.65 -12.40
N GLN A 105 -9.10 2.19 -11.32
CA GLN A 105 -8.43 3.19 -10.49
C GLN A 105 -7.11 2.66 -9.90
N ILE A 106 -7.11 1.43 -9.40
CA ILE A 106 -5.92 0.78 -8.83
C ILE A 106 -4.84 0.58 -9.92
N LEU A 107 -5.23 0.12 -11.11
CA LEU A 107 -4.31 -0.04 -12.24
C LEU A 107 -3.72 1.30 -12.72
N GLU A 108 -4.54 2.36 -12.76
CA GLU A 108 -4.07 3.71 -13.09
C GLU A 108 -3.08 4.22 -12.03
N GLY A 109 -3.37 4.01 -10.74
CA GLY A 109 -2.44 4.31 -9.66
C GLY A 109 -1.12 3.53 -9.76
N MET A 110 -1.17 2.23 -10.03
CA MET A 110 0.05 1.43 -10.16
C MET A 110 0.86 1.75 -11.42
N LYS A 111 0.20 2.06 -12.55
CA LYS A 111 0.91 2.54 -13.75
C LYS A 111 1.76 3.76 -13.41
N VAL A 112 1.17 4.73 -12.74
CA VAL A 112 1.83 5.95 -12.29
C VAL A 112 2.99 5.65 -11.32
N PHE A 113 2.77 4.75 -10.36
CA PHE A 113 3.79 4.30 -9.42
C PHE A 113 5.01 3.65 -10.11
N HIS A 114 4.73 2.80 -11.11
CA HIS A 114 5.72 2.11 -11.94
C HIS A 114 6.47 3.08 -12.88
N GLU A 115 5.79 4.04 -13.49
CA GLU A 115 6.42 5.11 -14.29
C GLU A 115 7.39 5.98 -13.45
N ALA A 116 7.14 6.09 -12.13
CA ALA A 116 8.09 6.73 -11.23
C ALA A 116 9.38 5.91 -11.01
N GLY A 117 9.43 4.66 -11.47
CA GLY A 117 10.56 3.73 -11.37
C GLY A 117 10.59 2.95 -10.06
N PHE A 118 9.47 2.85 -9.35
CA PHE A 118 9.36 2.15 -8.07
C PHE A 118 8.57 0.84 -8.20
N ILE A 119 8.88 -0.09 -7.32
CA ILE A 119 8.17 -1.35 -7.06
C ILE A 119 7.59 -1.25 -5.64
N HIS A 120 6.30 -1.52 -5.48
CA HIS A 120 5.60 -1.36 -4.19
C HIS A 120 5.89 -2.53 -3.25
N ARG A 121 5.87 -3.76 -3.76
CA ARG A 121 6.19 -5.03 -3.07
C ARG A 121 5.25 -5.47 -1.94
N ASP A 122 4.14 -4.77 -1.70
CA ASP A 122 3.13 -5.18 -0.70
C ASP A 122 1.72 -4.75 -1.11
N ILE A 123 1.39 -4.95 -2.39
CA ILE A 123 0.03 -4.70 -2.88
C ILE A 123 -0.91 -5.78 -2.37
N LYS A 124 -1.95 -5.35 -1.65
CA LYS A 124 -3.00 -6.19 -1.08
C LYS A 124 -4.21 -5.32 -0.72
N CYS A 125 -5.34 -5.97 -0.40
CA CYS A 125 -6.56 -5.26 0.00
C CYS A 125 -6.36 -4.32 1.19
N ASP A 126 -5.50 -4.68 2.14
CA ASP A 126 -5.18 -3.89 3.34
C ASP A 126 -4.42 -2.58 3.03
N ASN A 127 -3.66 -2.55 1.93
CA ASN A 127 -2.83 -1.40 1.55
C ASN A 127 -3.48 -0.54 0.45
N ILE A 128 -4.74 -0.84 0.08
CA ILE A 128 -5.54 -0.01 -0.82
C ILE A 128 -6.68 0.59 0.01
N LEU A 129 -6.56 1.87 0.31
CA LEU A 129 -7.54 2.63 1.07
C LEU A 129 -8.70 3.08 0.17
N LEU A 130 -9.88 3.23 0.75
CA LEU A 130 -11.03 3.85 0.10
C LEU A 130 -11.24 5.25 0.68
N HIS A 131 -11.49 6.20 -0.20
CA HIS A 131 -11.74 7.59 0.18
C HIS A 131 -12.94 8.10 -0.61
N SER A 132 -13.86 8.75 0.09
CA SER A 132 -14.94 9.52 -0.54
C SER A 132 -14.67 10.99 -0.29
N PRO A 133 -14.31 11.77 -1.33
CA PRO A 133 -14.21 13.21 -1.19
C PRO A 133 -15.59 13.79 -0.81
N PRO A 134 -15.66 14.75 0.12
CA PRO A 134 -16.93 15.34 0.55
C PRO A 134 -17.75 15.86 -0.63
N ASN A 135 -19.07 15.64 -0.58
CA ASN A 135 -20.04 16.16 -1.55
C ASN A 135 -19.86 15.70 -3.01
N THR A 136 -19.03 14.68 -3.27
CA THR A 136 -18.85 14.15 -4.65
C THR A 136 -19.70 12.91 -4.93
N GLY A 137 -20.04 12.12 -3.90
CA GLY A 137 -20.63 10.80 -4.06
C GLY A 137 -19.71 9.77 -4.73
N LEU A 138 -18.44 10.12 -4.97
CA LEU A 138 -17.45 9.26 -5.62
C LEU A 138 -16.61 8.52 -4.58
N VAL A 139 -16.20 7.29 -4.92
CA VAL A 139 -15.25 6.51 -4.13
C VAL A 139 -13.96 6.34 -4.94
N HIS A 140 -12.85 6.75 -4.34
CA HIS A 140 -11.50 6.60 -4.87
C HIS A 140 -10.74 5.51 -4.11
N ALA A 141 -10.13 4.60 -4.85
CA ALA A 141 -9.09 3.71 -4.35
C ALA A 141 -7.77 4.48 -4.24
N LYS A 142 -7.04 4.30 -3.14
CA LYS A 142 -5.82 5.02 -2.77
C LYS A 142 -4.76 4.00 -2.38
N ILE A 143 -3.76 3.80 -3.25
CA ILE A 143 -2.62 2.92 -2.97
C ILE A 143 -1.78 3.56 -1.86
N SER A 144 -1.45 2.79 -0.83
CA SER A 144 -0.86 3.29 0.41
C SER A 144 0.19 2.32 0.98
N ASP A 145 0.86 2.75 2.05
CA ASP A 145 1.92 2.00 2.74
C ASP A 145 3.13 1.69 1.87
N LEU A 146 3.93 2.74 1.62
CA LEU A 146 5.15 2.65 0.82
C LEU A 146 6.36 2.17 1.64
N GLY A 147 6.16 1.58 2.83
CA GLY A 147 7.24 1.13 3.71
C GLY A 147 8.13 0.04 3.09
N PHE A 148 7.58 -0.72 2.15
CA PHE A 148 8.31 -1.70 1.34
C PHE A 148 8.66 -1.19 -0.06
N ALA A 149 8.34 0.04 -0.43
CA ALA A 149 8.65 0.54 -1.76
C ALA A 149 10.17 0.60 -2.01
N LYS A 150 10.60 0.30 -3.23
CA LYS A 150 12.00 0.41 -3.65
C LYS A 150 12.09 0.78 -5.12
N LYS A 151 13.15 1.51 -5.52
CA LYS A 151 13.45 1.69 -6.94
C LYS A 151 13.76 0.34 -7.60
N GLU A 152 13.26 0.15 -8.80
CA GLU A 152 13.63 -1.00 -9.62
C GLU A 152 15.13 -0.94 -9.92
N ASP A 153 15.81 -2.06 -9.70
CA ASP A 153 17.23 -2.21 -9.92
C ASP A 153 17.46 -3.57 -10.58
N LEU A 154 17.80 -3.52 -11.87
CA LEU A 154 18.03 -4.70 -12.70
C LEU A 154 19.50 -5.18 -12.64
N LEU A 155 20.38 -4.40 -12.03
CA LEU A 155 21.82 -4.65 -11.99
C LEU A 155 22.22 -5.37 -10.71
N ASN A 156 21.56 -5.05 -9.59
CA ASN A 156 21.89 -5.62 -8.30
C ASN A 156 20.83 -6.61 -7.81
N GLU A 157 21.31 -7.76 -7.33
CA GLU A 157 20.44 -8.73 -6.65
C GLU A 157 19.84 -8.12 -5.37
N GLN A 158 18.56 -8.39 -5.14
CA GLN A 158 17.87 -7.94 -3.95
C GLN A 158 18.17 -8.87 -2.77
N THR A 159 18.61 -8.32 -1.66
CA THR A 159 19.11 -9.11 -0.51
C THR A 159 18.04 -9.54 0.48
N TYR A 160 16.84 -8.96 0.44
CA TYR A 160 15.78 -9.27 1.41
C TYR A 160 14.43 -9.51 0.74
N LEU A 161 13.71 -10.52 1.26
CA LEU A 161 12.31 -10.77 0.94
C LEU A 161 11.43 -9.76 1.72
N ALA A 162 10.40 -9.23 1.08
CA ALA A 162 9.48 -8.26 1.67
C ALA A 162 8.10 -8.38 1.02
N GLY A 163 7.06 -8.08 1.79
CA GLY A 163 5.66 -8.17 1.37
C GLY A 163 4.87 -9.20 2.18
N THR A 164 3.67 -9.51 1.71
CA THR A 164 2.74 -10.45 2.36
C THR A 164 2.68 -11.75 1.56
N LEU A 165 3.09 -12.87 2.18
CA LEU A 165 3.35 -14.17 1.54
C LEU A 165 2.34 -14.59 0.45
N PRO A 166 1.01 -14.64 0.70
CA PRO A 166 0.03 -15.03 -0.32
C PRO A 166 0.01 -14.17 -1.60
N TYR A 167 0.58 -12.95 -1.54
CA TYR A 167 0.64 -12.00 -2.65
C TYR A 167 2.00 -12.00 -3.37
N MET A 168 2.98 -12.72 -2.83
CA MET A 168 4.33 -12.74 -3.38
C MET A 168 4.40 -13.57 -4.66
N ALA A 169 4.96 -12.95 -5.70
CA ALA A 169 5.26 -13.63 -6.96
C ALA A 169 6.34 -14.71 -6.77
N ILE A 170 6.26 -15.81 -7.50
CA ILE A 170 7.17 -16.96 -7.33
C ILE A 170 8.64 -16.62 -7.60
N GLU A 171 8.92 -15.66 -8.48
CA GLU A 171 10.28 -15.19 -8.77
C GLU A 171 10.94 -14.51 -7.56
N LEU A 172 10.18 -14.06 -6.56
CA LEU A 172 10.71 -13.55 -5.30
C LEU A 172 11.40 -14.62 -4.46
N PHE A 173 11.28 -15.89 -4.80
CA PHE A 173 11.92 -16.99 -4.07
C PHE A 173 13.06 -17.65 -4.87
N LYS A 174 13.23 -17.27 -6.14
CA LYS A 174 14.28 -17.79 -7.02
C LYS A 174 15.59 -16.99 -6.88
N LYS A 175 16.71 -17.66 -7.17
CA LYS A 175 18.05 -17.05 -7.29
C LYS A 175 18.53 -17.07 -8.75
N PRO A 176 19.10 -15.98 -9.28
CA PRO A 176 19.31 -14.69 -8.63
C PRO A 176 18.00 -13.91 -8.45
N LYS A 177 17.86 -13.21 -7.33
CA LYS A 177 16.66 -12.45 -6.97
C LYS A 177 16.63 -11.09 -7.68
N ILE A 178 16.28 -11.12 -8.97
CA ILE A 178 16.05 -9.92 -9.79
C ILE A 178 14.57 -9.57 -9.72
N ILE A 179 14.24 -8.52 -8.96
CA ILE A 179 12.87 -8.08 -8.73
C ILE A 179 12.54 -6.96 -9.70
N THR A 180 11.46 -7.14 -10.46
CA THR A 180 10.93 -6.13 -11.38
C THR A 180 9.55 -5.67 -10.93
N GLN A 181 9.04 -4.62 -11.55
CA GLN A 181 7.66 -4.13 -11.36
C GLN A 181 6.58 -5.21 -11.60
N LYS A 182 6.92 -6.32 -12.29
CA LYS A 182 6.02 -7.45 -12.54
C LYS A 182 5.53 -8.14 -11.27
N VAL A 183 6.27 -8.07 -10.17
CA VAL A 183 5.83 -8.66 -8.89
C VAL A 183 4.59 -7.94 -8.34
N ASP A 184 4.44 -6.63 -8.59
CA ASP A 184 3.24 -5.89 -8.21
C ASP A 184 2.05 -6.26 -9.10
N ILE A 185 2.29 -6.57 -10.38
CA ILE A 185 1.24 -7.03 -11.30
C ILE A 185 0.70 -8.40 -10.87
N TYR A 186 1.58 -9.30 -10.44
CA TYR A 186 1.19 -10.56 -9.82
C TYR A 186 0.32 -10.30 -8.56
N ALA A 187 0.80 -9.47 -7.63
CA ALA A 187 0.08 -9.13 -6.41
C ALA A 187 -1.29 -8.46 -6.67
N LEU A 188 -1.42 -7.65 -7.73
CA LEU A 188 -2.70 -7.12 -8.19
C LEU A 188 -3.64 -8.22 -8.68
N GLY A 189 -3.14 -9.21 -9.41
CA GLY A 189 -3.91 -10.40 -9.80
C GLY A 189 -4.49 -11.12 -8.60
N ILE A 190 -3.68 -11.38 -7.57
CA ILE A 190 -4.12 -11.98 -6.30
C ILE A 190 -5.17 -11.08 -5.61
N THR A 191 -4.93 -9.76 -5.57
CA THR A 191 -5.85 -8.79 -4.98
C THR A 191 -7.21 -8.83 -5.67
N PHE A 192 -7.27 -8.77 -6.99
CA PHE A 192 -8.52 -8.79 -7.74
C PHE A 192 -9.23 -10.14 -7.64
N TYR A 193 -8.49 -11.25 -7.68
CA TYR A 193 -9.04 -12.57 -7.43
C TYR A 193 -9.72 -12.61 -6.06
N ARG A 194 -9.03 -12.13 -5.01
CA ARG A 194 -9.57 -12.13 -3.64
C ARG A 194 -10.80 -11.24 -3.48
N LEU A 195 -10.94 -10.15 -4.26
CA LEU A 195 -12.18 -9.35 -4.25
C LEU A 195 -13.38 -10.09 -4.83
N ILE A 196 -13.14 -10.92 -5.83
CA ILE A 196 -14.18 -11.68 -6.55
C ILE A 196 -14.56 -12.94 -5.77
N THR A 197 -13.57 -13.75 -5.39
CA THR A 197 -13.78 -15.11 -4.87
C THR A 197 -13.76 -15.18 -3.35
N ARG A 198 -13.16 -14.18 -2.69
CA ARG A 198 -12.91 -14.13 -1.24
C ARG A 198 -11.90 -15.16 -0.73
N CYS A 199 -11.29 -15.90 -1.64
CA CYS A 199 -10.24 -16.88 -1.38
C CYS A 199 -8.92 -16.39 -1.98
N TYR A 200 -7.82 -17.02 -1.57
CA TYR A 200 -6.56 -16.91 -2.29
C TYR A 200 -6.55 -17.93 -3.45
N PRO A 201 -5.87 -17.63 -4.58
CA PRO A 201 -5.71 -18.59 -5.68
C PRO A 201 -4.54 -19.55 -5.45
N VAL A 202 -3.89 -19.49 -4.28
CA VAL A 202 -2.73 -20.30 -3.91
C VAL A 202 -3.16 -21.35 -2.90
N ASP A 203 -2.85 -22.62 -3.19
CA ASP A 203 -3.09 -23.76 -2.29
C ASP A 203 -2.09 -23.77 -1.12
N GLU A 204 -2.43 -24.49 -0.04
CA GLU A 204 -1.62 -24.55 1.18
C GLU A 204 -0.18 -25.04 0.92
N ASP A 205 -0.01 -26.05 0.05
CA ASP A 205 1.29 -26.62 -0.30
C ASP A 205 2.25 -25.58 -0.90
N LEU A 206 1.75 -24.75 -1.82
CA LEU A 206 2.54 -23.68 -2.44
C LEU A 206 2.97 -22.63 -1.41
N LEU A 207 2.08 -22.32 -0.46
CA LEU A 207 2.36 -21.42 0.66
C LEU A 207 3.41 -22.00 1.62
N GLU A 208 3.41 -23.31 1.85
CA GLU A 208 4.44 -23.97 2.64
C GLU A 208 5.81 -23.94 1.96
N ASP A 209 5.87 -24.20 0.66
CA ASP A 209 7.13 -24.16 -0.08
C ASP A 209 7.71 -22.74 -0.13
N GLN A 210 6.86 -21.73 -0.34
CA GLN A 210 7.27 -20.33 -0.23
C GLN A 210 7.77 -19.96 1.18
N LYS A 211 7.16 -20.51 2.25
CA LYS A 211 7.65 -20.31 3.62
C LYS A 211 9.01 -20.95 3.84
N LYS A 212 9.26 -22.15 3.29
CA LYS A 212 10.57 -22.82 3.39
C LYS A 212 11.67 -21.98 2.73
N GLU A 213 11.41 -21.44 1.55
CA GLU A 213 12.36 -20.59 0.82
C GLU A 213 12.53 -19.19 1.44
N ALA A 214 11.56 -18.71 2.21
CA ALA A 214 11.65 -17.43 2.93
C ALA A 214 12.55 -17.47 4.18
N ILE A 215 12.86 -18.65 4.71
CA ILE A 215 13.63 -18.85 5.97
C ILE A 215 15.14 -19.04 5.71
N ILE A 216 15.55 -19.18 4.44
CA ILE A 216 16.95 -19.38 4.00
C ILE A 216 17.55 -18.04 3.50
#